data_AF-A0A6P1ZY52-F1
#
_entry.id   AF-A0A6P1ZY52-F1
#
_cell.length_a   1.000
_cell.length_b   1.000
_cell.length_c   1.000
_cell.angle_alpha   90.00
_cell.angle_beta   90.00
_cell.angle_gamma   90.00
#
_symmetry.space_group_name_H-M   'P 1'
#
loop_
_entity.id
_entity.type
_entity.pdbx_description
1 polymer ?
#
loop_
_entity_poly.entity_id
_entity_poly.type
_entity_poly.pdbx_seq_one_letter_code
_entity_poly.pdbx_strand_id
1 'polypeptide(L)'
;MEVENKQDNSLNKDKVEKSSDLPVPKEQGKLAVSGVRPIGSSDLQIAGTVQISGIRPIGVSTLVVADTVNIMGIRPIGGHTFEIVDTINLSGIRPIGSSLIAISDSYSSFGNRPTAPNETDESELFMGFLD
;
A
#
# COMPACT_ATOMS: atom_id res chain seq x y z
N MET A 1 13.31 52.82 27.07
CA MET A 1 13.50 51.88 28.20
C MET A 1 13.65 50.52 27.57
N GLU A 2 14.89 50.05 27.41
CA GLU A 2 15.21 48.73 26.89
C GLU A 2 15.53 47.83 28.09
N VAL A 3 14.90 46.65 28.14
CA VAL A 3 15.07 45.70 29.25
C VAL A 3 16.08 44.66 28.80
N GLU A 4 17.29 44.73 29.35
CA GLU A 4 18.40 43.83 29.08
C GLU A 4 18.17 42.49 29.82
N ASN A 5 18.07 41.39 29.07
CA ASN A 5 17.87 40.05 29.64
C ASN A 5 19.22 39.45 30.05
N LYS A 6 19.44 39.34 31.37
CA LYS A 6 20.60 38.67 31.97
C LYS A 6 20.17 37.31 32.50
N GLN A 7 20.42 36.26 31.73
CA GLN A 7 20.14 34.88 32.13
C GLN A 7 21.39 33.99 31.93
N ASP A 8 22.50 34.42 32.53
CA ASP A 8 23.61 33.54 32.88
C ASP A 8 23.43 33.09 34.34
N ASN A 9 22.98 31.86 34.55
CA ASN A 9 22.96 31.20 35.86
C ASN A 9 22.98 29.67 35.63
N SER A 10 24.15 29.06 35.53
CA SER A 10 24.98 28.48 36.60
C SER A 10 24.63 27.01 36.95
N LEU A 11 25.71 26.23 37.12
CA LEU A 11 25.82 24.88 37.70
C LEU A 11 25.48 23.74 36.70
N ASN A 12 26.31 22.73 36.47
CA ASN A 12 26.97 21.92 37.49
C ASN A 12 28.29 21.31 36.99
N LYS A 13 29.31 21.35 37.86
CA LYS A 13 30.56 20.58 37.71
C LYS A 13 30.28 19.17 38.22
N ASP A 14 30.04 18.22 37.33
CA ASP A 14 30.10 16.81 37.70
C ASP A 14 31.22 16.10 36.96
N LYS A 15 32.06 15.47 37.78
CA LYS A 15 33.25 14.67 37.50
C LYS A 15 33.14 13.82 36.23
N VAL A 16 34.11 13.98 35.33
CA VAL A 16 34.49 12.94 34.38
C VAL A 16 35.36 11.91 35.11
N GLU A 17 34.75 10.83 35.60
CA GLU A 17 35.47 9.65 36.09
C GLU A 17 35.26 8.46 35.12
N LYS A 18 36.23 8.33 34.20
CA LYS A 18 36.91 7.11 33.73
C LYS A 18 36.11 5.78 33.68
N SER A 19 35.71 5.43 32.46
CA SER A 19 35.74 4.10 31.81
C SER A 19 35.75 2.83 32.68
N SER A 20 34.64 2.11 32.69
CA SER A 20 34.64 0.65 32.75
C SER A 20 34.00 0.10 31.47
N ASP A 21 34.83 -0.07 30.43
CA ASP A 21 34.49 -0.86 29.24
C ASP A 21 34.32 -2.32 29.67
N LEU A 22 33.10 -2.69 30.06
CA LEU A 22 32.67 -4.08 30.05
C LEU A 22 32.50 -4.47 28.57
N PRO A 23 33.09 -5.59 28.10
CA PRO A 23 32.93 -6.01 26.72
C PRO A 23 31.51 -6.53 26.55
N VAL A 24 30.59 -5.64 26.15
CA VAL A 24 29.27 -6.06 25.68
C VAL A 24 29.51 -6.72 24.32
N PRO A 25 29.24 -8.03 24.16
CA PRO A 25 29.38 -8.69 22.88
C PRO A 25 28.56 -7.92 21.86
N LYS A 26 29.20 -7.49 20.76
CA LYS A 26 28.54 -6.85 19.63
C LYS A 26 27.71 -7.90 18.89
N GLU A 27 26.63 -8.37 19.52
CA GLU A 27 25.61 -9.14 18.84
C GLU A 27 24.88 -8.18 17.90
N GLN A 28 25.16 -8.30 16.59
CA GLN A 28 24.45 -7.57 15.55
C GLN A 28 22.97 -7.96 15.66
N GLY A 29 22.11 -7.00 16.02
CA GLY A 29 20.68 -7.29 16.20
C GLY A 29 20.09 -6.97 17.57
N LYS A 30 20.70 -6.09 18.37
CA LYS A 30 20.11 -5.66 19.65
C LYS A 30 20.20 -4.15 19.82
N LEU A 31 19.05 -3.51 20.02
CA LEU A 31 18.96 -2.10 20.42
C LEU A 31 18.87 -2.05 21.95
N ALA A 32 19.76 -1.30 22.60
CA ALA A 32 19.74 -1.10 24.05
C ALA A 32 18.74 0.00 24.43
N VAL A 33 17.45 -0.23 24.18
CA VAL A 33 16.36 0.65 24.64
C VAL A 33 15.46 -0.15 25.58
N SER A 34 15.71 -0.05 26.89
CA SER A 34 14.98 -0.77 27.94
C SER A 34 14.84 -2.29 27.69
N GLY A 35 15.94 -3.01 27.84
CA GLY A 35 15.99 -4.47 27.65
C GLY A 35 16.36 -4.91 26.24
N VAL A 36 16.86 -6.15 26.13
CA VAL A 36 17.26 -6.75 24.86
C VAL A 36 16.02 -7.19 24.09
N ARG A 37 15.61 -6.41 23.08
CA ARG A 37 14.58 -6.82 22.12
C ARG A 37 15.25 -7.42 20.88
N PRO A 38 14.92 -8.67 20.49
CA PRO A 38 15.37 -9.22 19.21
C PRO A 38 14.84 -8.36 18.06
N ILE A 39 15.69 -7.96 17.11
CA ILE A 39 15.26 -7.39 15.83
C ILE A 39 15.40 -8.45 14.75
N GLY A 40 14.34 -8.64 13.96
CA GLY A 40 14.35 -9.52 12.78
C GLY A 40 14.96 -8.81 11.58
N SER A 41 15.73 -9.53 10.77
CA SER A 41 16.13 -9.05 9.44
C SER A 41 14.91 -8.94 8.53
N SER A 42 14.85 -7.89 7.70
CA SER A 42 13.80 -7.65 6.71
C SER A 42 14.45 -7.36 5.36
N ASP A 43 13.86 -7.88 4.27
CA ASP A 43 14.29 -7.63 2.89
C ASP A 43 13.86 -6.25 2.35
N LEU A 44 13.38 -5.36 3.22
CA LEU A 44 12.90 -4.04 2.85
C LEU A 44 14.06 -3.16 2.34
N GLN A 45 14.03 -2.82 1.06
CA GLN A 45 14.96 -1.86 0.47
C GLN A 45 14.49 -0.42 0.76
N ILE A 46 15.40 0.36 1.34
CA ILE A 46 15.13 1.73 1.77
C ILE A 46 15.76 2.69 0.74
N ALA A 47 14.92 3.49 0.08
CA ALA A 47 15.34 4.51 -0.88
C ALA A 47 15.85 5.78 -0.19
N GLY A 48 15.38 6.07 1.02
CA GLY A 48 15.74 7.27 1.77
C GLY A 48 15.05 7.31 3.13
N THR A 49 15.26 8.41 3.86
CA THR A 49 14.57 8.66 5.14
C THR A 49 14.10 10.10 5.21
N VAL A 50 13.03 10.36 5.97
CA VAL A 50 12.48 11.70 6.17
C VAL A 50 12.33 11.97 7.67
N GLN A 51 12.63 13.21 8.07
CA GLN A 51 12.57 13.71 9.45
C GLN A 51 11.39 14.67 9.61
N ILE A 52 10.20 14.14 9.90
CA ILE A 52 8.99 14.94 10.17
C ILE A 52 8.50 14.75 11.61
N SER A 53 8.76 13.58 12.20
CA SER A 53 8.47 13.23 13.61
C SER A 53 9.28 11.98 13.98
N GLY A 54 10.61 12.13 13.99
CA GLY A 54 11.55 11.01 13.99
C GLY A 54 11.89 10.50 12.60
N ILE A 55 12.81 9.52 12.54
CA ILE A 55 13.34 8.96 11.29
C ILE A 55 12.32 7.99 10.70
N ARG A 56 11.70 8.33 9.57
CA ARG A 56 10.80 7.44 8.84
C ARG A 56 11.47 6.94 7.55
N PRO A 57 11.63 5.62 7.34
CA PRO A 57 12.19 5.09 6.10
C PRO A 57 11.19 5.20 4.95
N ILE A 58 11.70 5.43 3.75
CA ILE A 58 10.97 5.39 2.48
C ILE A 58 11.36 4.09 1.77
N GLY A 59 10.39 3.23 1.48
CA GLY A 59 10.61 2.01 0.69
C GLY A 59 10.72 2.30 -0.81
N VAL A 60 11.44 1.43 -1.53
CA VAL A 60 11.41 1.42 -3.01
C VAL A 60 10.07 0.88 -3.52
N SER A 61 9.62 1.36 -4.69
CA SER A 61 8.43 0.87 -5.39
C SER A 61 8.77 0.54 -6.84
N THR A 62 8.08 -0.44 -7.43
CA THR A 62 8.23 -0.86 -8.84
C THR A 62 7.16 -0.28 -9.77
N LEU A 63 6.38 0.71 -9.29
CA LEU A 63 5.32 1.35 -10.08
C LEU A 63 5.90 2.04 -11.32
N VAL A 64 5.42 1.66 -12.50
CA VAL A 64 5.69 2.37 -13.76
C VAL A 64 4.57 3.37 -14.01
N VAL A 65 4.91 4.63 -14.30
CA VAL A 65 3.97 5.67 -14.68
C VAL A 65 3.98 5.79 -16.20
N ALA A 66 2.84 5.52 -16.83
CA ALA A 66 2.70 5.57 -18.29
C ALA A 66 2.43 6.99 -18.80
N ASP A 67 1.62 7.75 -18.07
CA ASP A 67 1.29 9.12 -18.40
C ASP A 67 0.84 9.88 -17.13
N THR A 68 0.59 11.19 -17.23
CA THR A 68 0.10 12.01 -16.14
C THR A 68 -1.04 12.91 -16.61
N VAL A 69 -2.07 13.04 -15.78
CA VAL A 69 -3.21 13.92 -16.04
C VAL A 69 -3.21 15.05 -15.04
N ASN A 70 -3.34 16.29 -15.52
CA ASN A 70 -3.45 17.47 -14.68
C ASN A 70 -4.93 17.88 -14.54
N ILE A 71 -5.64 17.21 -13.63
CA ILE A 71 -7.00 17.57 -13.22
C ILE A 71 -6.99 17.73 -11.70
N MET A 72 -7.04 18.99 -11.27
CA MET A 72 -6.92 19.38 -9.85
C MET A 72 -5.63 18.87 -9.21
N GLY A 73 -4.51 18.97 -9.94
CA GLY A 73 -3.20 18.47 -9.56
C GLY A 73 -2.67 17.39 -10.49
N ILE A 74 -1.40 17.04 -10.34
CA ILE A 74 -0.72 16.02 -11.15
C ILE A 74 -1.12 14.63 -10.61
N ARG A 75 -1.85 13.86 -11.42
CA ARG A 75 -2.28 12.49 -11.11
C ARG A 75 -1.59 11.51 -12.07
N PRO A 76 -0.79 10.55 -11.57
CA PRO A 76 -0.14 9.58 -12.44
C PRO A 76 -1.15 8.55 -12.96
N ILE A 77 -0.99 8.16 -14.21
CA ILE A 77 -1.63 6.98 -14.82
C ILE A 77 -0.64 5.82 -14.70
N GLY A 78 -1.00 4.80 -13.93
CA GLY A 78 -0.19 3.60 -13.78
C GLY A 78 -0.12 2.79 -15.07
N GLY A 79 1.08 2.32 -15.42
CA GLY A 79 1.27 1.32 -16.47
C GLY A 79 0.75 -0.06 -16.03
N HIS A 80 0.43 -0.89 -17.02
CA HIS A 80 0.03 -2.28 -16.82
C HIS A 80 1.10 -3.23 -17.37
N THR A 81 1.12 -4.47 -16.88
CA THR A 81 2.10 -5.51 -17.25
C THR A 81 1.49 -6.66 -18.04
N PHE A 82 0.20 -6.58 -18.39
CA PHE A 82 -0.55 -7.59 -19.13
C PHE A 82 -1.00 -7.05 -20.49
N GLU A 83 -1.26 -7.93 -21.45
CA GLU A 83 -1.71 -7.53 -22.78
C GLU A 83 -3.21 -7.27 -22.80
N ILE A 84 -3.63 -6.17 -23.42
CA ILE A 84 -5.05 -5.84 -23.65
C ILE A 84 -5.42 -6.34 -25.05
N VAL A 85 -6.40 -7.24 -25.13
CA VAL A 85 -6.82 -7.86 -26.39
C VAL A 85 -8.11 -7.30 -26.96
N ASP A 86 -8.97 -6.74 -26.11
CA ASP A 86 -10.24 -6.14 -26.52
C ASP A 86 -10.76 -5.15 -25.46
N THR A 87 -11.84 -4.43 -25.77
CA THR A 87 -12.51 -3.52 -24.84
C THR A 87 -14.03 -3.66 -24.90
N ILE A 88 -14.70 -3.53 -23.75
CA ILE A 88 -16.16 -3.51 -23.67
C ILE A 88 -16.66 -2.17 -23.15
N ASN A 89 -17.80 -1.71 -23.69
CA ASN A 89 -18.45 -0.48 -23.24
C ASN A 89 -19.58 -0.80 -22.27
N LEU A 90 -19.26 -0.92 -20.99
CA LEU A 90 -20.22 -1.16 -19.91
C LEU A 90 -19.92 -0.21 -18.75
N SER A 91 -20.62 0.92 -18.74
CA SER A 91 -20.34 2.07 -17.87
C SER A 91 -18.93 2.64 -18.08
N GLY A 92 -18.60 2.90 -19.35
CA GLY A 92 -17.27 3.32 -19.81
C GLY A 92 -16.51 2.20 -20.50
N ILE A 93 -15.31 2.53 -21.00
CA ILE A 93 -14.42 1.60 -21.70
C ILE A 93 -13.67 0.75 -20.66
N ARG A 94 -13.94 -0.56 -20.62
CA ARG A 94 -13.24 -1.52 -19.75
C ARG A 94 -12.35 -2.43 -20.60
N PRO A 95 -11.04 -2.53 -20.29
CA PRO A 95 -10.13 -3.41 -21.04
C PRO A 95 -10.37 -4.88 -20.69
N ILE A 96 -10.26 -5.75 -21.68
CA ILE A 96 -10.19 -7.20 -21.55
C ILE A 96 -8.71 -7.60 -21.68
N GLY A 97 -8.16 -8.17 -20.62
CA GLY A 97 -6.78 -8.68 -20.61
C GLY A 97 -6.68 -10.10 -21.18
N SER A 98 -5.54 -10.44 -21.77
CA SER A 98 -5.23 -11.82 -22.09
C SER A 98 -5.01 -12.65 -20.82
N SER A 99 -5.34 -13.93 -20.88
CA SER A 99 -5.04 -14.89 -19.81
C SER A 99 -4.49 -16.17 -20.42
N LEU A 100 -3.55 -16.80 -19.71
CA LEU A 100 -2.97 -18.08 -20.13
C LEU A 100 -3.87 -19.28 -19.79
N ILE A 101 -4.96 -19.06 -19.06
CA ILE A 101 -5.84 -20.12 -18.59
C ILE A 101 -6.75 -20.55 -19.75
N ALA A 102 -6.60 -21.79 -20.19
CA ALA A 102 -7.53 -22.44 -21.10
C ALA A 102 -8.65 -23.10 -20.29
N ILE A 103 -9.88 -22.60 -20.43
CA ILE A 103 -11.07 -23.21 -19.83
C ILE A 103 -11.59 -24.25 -20.82
N SER A 104 -11.57 -25.54 -20.43
CA SER A 104 -12.07 -26.63 -21.29
C SER A 104 -13.59 -26.70 -21.30
N ASP A 105 -14.22 -26.51 -20.14
CA ASP A 105 -15.67 -26.61 -19.96
C ASP A 105 -16.17 -25.57 -18.95
N SER A 106 -17.36 -25.03 -19.18
CA SER A 106 -18.09 -24.17 -18.25
C SER A 106 -19.47 -24.78 -18.02
N TYR A 107 -19.75 -25.24 -16.80
CA TYR A 107 -21.05 -25.84 -16.46
C TYR A 107 -21.93 -24.81 -15.74
N SER A 108 -23.08 -24.47 -16.35
CA SER A 108 -24.12 -23.67 -15.70
C SER A 108 -25.23 -24.59 -15.22
N SER A 109 -25.29 -24.84 -13.91
CA SER A 109 -26.27 -25.77 -13.32
C SER A 109 -27.71 -25.27 -13.35
N PHE A 110 -27.94 -23.98 -13.58
CA PHE A 110 -29.27 -23.38 -13.53
C PHE A 110 -29.81 -22.97 -14.91
N GLY A 111 -29.04 -23.14 -15.99
CA GLY A 111 -29.46 -22.81 -17.35
C GLY A 111 -29.90 -21.35 -17.53
N ASN A 112 -30.67 -21.09 -18.60
CA ASN A 112 -31.29 -19.78 -18.87
C ASN A 112 -32.64 -19.68 -18.17
N ARG A 113 -32.68 -19.69 -16.83
CA ARG A 113 -33.93 -19.37 -16.11
C ARG A 113 -34.37 -17.96 -16.54
N PRO A 114 -35.57 -17.79 -17.11
CA PRO A 114 -36.02 -16.47 -17.51
C PRO A 114 -36.14 -15.57 -16.29
N THR A 115 -35.65 -14.34 -16.41
CA THR A 115 -35.88 -13.28 -15.43
C THR A 115 -36.98 -12.40 -15.97
N ALA A 116 -38.08 -12.26 -15.24
CA ALA A 116 -39.21 -11.45 -15.67
C ALA A 116 -38.79 -9.97 -15.77
N PRO A 117 -39.12 -9.26 -16.86
CA PRO A 117 -38.92 -7.81 -16.93
C PRO A 117 -39.83 -7.11 -15.91
N ASN A 118 -39.35 -6.02 -15.30
CA ASN A 118 -40.17 -5.21 -14.37
C ASN A 118 -41.29 -4.40 -15.07
N GLU A 119 -41.30 -4.38 -16.41
CA GLU A 119 -42.13 -3.50 -17.23
C GLU A 119 -43.32 -4.23 -17.88
N THR A 120 -43.27 -5.56 -18.02
CA THR A 120 -44.33 -6.35 -18.68
C THR A 120 -44.65 -7.63 -17.91
N ASP A 121 -45.94 -7.89 -17.71
CA ASP A 121 -46.43 -9.12 -17.07
C ASP A 121 -46.63 -10.22 -18.14
N GLU A 122 -45.54 -10.92 -18.45
CA GLU A 122 -45.56 -12.15 -19.25
C GLU A 122 -45.57 -13.40 -18.34
N SER A 123 -46.30 -13.35 -17.23
CA SER A 123 -46.43 -14.46 -16.26
C SER A 123 -46.80 -15.80 -16.92
N GLU A 124 -47.60 -15.80 -17.99
CA GLU A 124 -47.97 -17.01 -18.74
C GLU A 124 -46.76 -17.72 -19.36
N LEU A 125 -45.76 -16.98 -19.85
CA LEU A 125 -44.51 -17.53 -20.37
C LEU A 125 -43.59 -18.02 -19.25
N PHE A 126 -43.60 -17.34 -18.10
CA PHE A 126 -42.71 -17.63 -16.97
C PHE A 126 -43.18 -18.78 -16.07
N MET A 127 -44.48 -19.06 -16.01
CA MET A 127 -45.03 -20.17 -15.22
C MET A 127 -44.51 -21.54 -15.65
N GLY A 128 -44.15 -21.72 -16.92
CA GLY A 128 -43.53 -22.95 -17.43
C GLY A 128 -42.11 -23.24 -16.92
N PHE A 129 -41.51 -22.31 -16.17
CA PHE A 129 -40.17 -22.41 -15.59
C PHE A 129 -40.16 -22.48 -14.05
N LEU A 130 -41.35 -22.54 -13.43
CA LEU A 130 -41.54 -22.72 -11.99
C LEU A 130 -41.67 -24.22 -11.68
N ASP A 131 -40.53 -24.90 -11.54
CA ASP A 131 -40.39 -26.23 -10.90
C ASP A 131 -39.70 -26.06 -9.54
#